data_AF-X1PXC8-F1
#
_entry.id   AF-X1PXC8-F1
#
_cell.length_a   1.000
_cell.length_b   1.000
_cell.length_c   1.000
_cell.angle_alpha   90.00
_cell.angle_beta   90.00
_cell.angle_gamma   90.00
#
_symmetry.space_group_name_H-M   'P 1'
#
loop_
_entity.id
_entity.type
_entity.pdbx_description
1 polymer ?
#
loop_
_entity_poly.entity_id
_entity_poly.type
_entity_poly.pdbx_seq_one_letter_code
_entity_poly.pdbx_strand_id
1 'polypeptide(L)' 'DGVAQIEIANCYGCGICVGFCPIHAISLKNYKDEQVIPKIEALFKKEFL' A
#
# COMPACT_ATOMS: atom_id res chain seq x y z
N ASP A 1 -23.11 -11.50 2.39
CA ASP A 1 -23.28 -10.09 1.99
C ASP A 1 -22.53 -9.16 2.94
N GLY A 2 -22.02 -8.02 2.44
CA GLY A 2 -21.34 -7.02 3.27
C GLY A 2 -19.80 -6.99 3.19
N VAL A 3 -19.19 -7.63 2.19
CA VAL A 3 -17.74 -7.54 1.95
C VAL A 3 -17.45 -6.74 0.68
N ALA A 4 -16.42 -5.89 0.72
CA ALA A 4 -15.92 -5.23 -0.47
C ALA A 4 -15.22 -6.25 -1.38
N GLN A 5 -15.46 -6.17 -2.69
CA GLN A 5 -14.83 -7.01 -3.70
C GLN A 5 -14.20 -6.11 -4.78
N ILE A 6 -13.04 -6.51 -5.27
CA ILE A 6 -12.31 -5.80 -6.33
C ILE A 6 -12.22 -6.73 -7.53
N GLU A 7 -12.76 -6.30 -8.66
CA GLU A 7 -12.50 -6.96 -9.95
C GLU A 7 -11.08 -6.63 -10.41
N ILE A 8 -10.20 -7.62 -10.35
CA ILE A 8 -8.76 -7.44 -10.60
C ILE A 8 -8.50 -7.05 -12.06
N ALA A 9 -9.31 -7.54 -13.00
CA ALA A 9 -9.18 -7.18 -14.41
C ALA A 9 -9.36 -5.67 -14.68
N ASN A 10 -10.13 -4.99 -13.84
CA ASN A 10 -10.40 -3.55 -13.94
C ASN A 10 -9.54 -2.71 -12.97
N CYS A 11 -8.69 -3.34 -12.16
CA CYS A 11 -7.90 -2.65 -11.16
C CYS A 11 -6.63 -2.05 -11.76
N TYR A 12 -6.55 -0.71 -11.81
CA TYR A 12 -5.36 0.02 -12.25
C TYR A 12 -4.24 0.10 -11.20
N GLY A 13 -4.48 -0.40 -9.98
CA GLY A 13 -3.51 -0.34 -8.90
C GLY A 13 -3.26 1.06 -8.33
N CYS A 14 -4.24 1.97 -8.39
CA CYS A 14 -4.09 3.36 -7.92
C CYS A 14 -4.01 3.52 -6.39
N GLY A 15 -4.42 2.51 -5.60
CA GLY A 15 -4.31 2.51 -4.14
C GLY A 15 -5.40 3.28 -3.37
N ILE A 16 -6.35 3.95 -4.04
CA ILE A 16 -7.40 4.74 -3.38
C ILE A 16 -8.23 3.89 -2.40
N CYS A 17 -8.64 2.68 -2.80
CA CYS A 17 -9.43 1.80 -1.95
C CYS A 17 -8.66 1.33 -0.70
N VAL A 18 -7.34 1.14 -0.83
CA VAL A 18 -6.45 0.73 0.27
C VAL A 18 -6.36 1.87 1.29
N GLY A 19 -6.11 3.10 0.84
CA GLY A 19 -6.03 4.27 1.72
C GLY A 19 -7.36 4.72 2.33
N PHE A 20 -8.48 4.42 1.66
CA PHE A 20 -9.82 4.73 2.17
C PHE A 20 -10.31 3.73 3.23
N CYS A 21 -9.83 2.48 3.21
CA CYS A 21 -10.36 1.43 4.08
C CYS A 21 -9.95 1.68 5.55
N PRO A 22 -10.90 1.98 6.46
CA PRO A 22 -10.56 2.36 7.83
C PRO A 22 -9.96 1.21 8.64
N ILE A 23 -10.23 -0.03 8.23
CA ILE A 23 -9.72 -1.25 8.87
C ILE A 23 -8.58 -1.90 8.09
N HIS A 24 -8.10 -1.27 7.01
CA HIS A 24 -7.00 -1.77 6.18
C HIS A 24 -7.18 -3.22 5.68
N ALA A 25 -8.41 -3.61 5.34
CA ALA A 25 -8.74 -4.97 4.90
C ALA A 25 -8.24 -5.31 3.47
N ILE A 26 -7.81 -4.31 2.70
CA ILE A 26 -7.38 -4.44 1.31
C ILE A 26 -5.90 -4.04 1.25
N SER A 27 -5.09 -4.78 0.48
CA SER A 27 -3.68 -4.44 0.21
C SER A 27 -3.42 -4.23 -1.27
N LEU A 28 -2.42 -3.41 -1.60
CA LEU A 28 -1.98 -3.17 -2.97
C LEU A 28 -0.83 -4.10 -3.33
N LYS A 29 -0.94 -4.80 -4.46
CA LYS A 29 0.12 -5.70 -4.92
C LYS A 29 1.41 -4.91 -5.19
N ASN A 30 2.54 -5.46 -4.75
CA ASN A 30 3.88 -4.87 -4.89
C ASN A 30 4.09 -3.53 -4.15
N TYR A 31 3.25 -3.23 -3.16
CA TYR A 31 3.38 -2.06 -2.31
C TYR A 31 3.27 -2.46 -0.83
N LYS A 32 4.00 -3.51 -0.44
CA LYS A 32 4.02 -4.00 0.93
C LYS A 32 4.97 -3.18 1.81
N ASP A 33 4.73 -3.20 3.11
CA ASP A 33 5.56 -2.51 4.10
C ASP A 33 7.03 -2.93 4.00
N GLU A 34 7.32 -4.22 3.78
CA GLU A 34 8.69 -4.71 3.62
C GLU A 34 9.40 -4.16 2.37
N GLN A 35 8.64 -3.61 1.42
CA GLN A 35 9.16 -2.97 0.20
C GLN A 35 9.24 -1.44 0.34
N VAL A 36 8.37 -0.82 1.14
CA VAL A 36 8.23 0.63 1.25
C VAL A 36 9.05 1.19 2.41
N ILE A 37 9.00 0.55 3.59
CA ILE A 37 9.70 1.02 4.79
C ILE A 37 11.21 1.16 4.56
N PRO A 38 11.92 0.18 3.97
CA PRO A 38 13.35 0.34 3.70
C PRO A 38 13.67 1.49 2.74
N LYS A 39 12.76 1.82 1.80
CA LYS A 39 12.94 2.97 0.90
C LYS A 39 12.83 4.29 1.67
N ILE A 40 11.86 4.38 2.58
CA ILE A 40 11.69 5.55 3.45
C ILE A 40 12.91 5.72 4.36
N GLU A 41 13.34 4.64 5.02
CA GLU A 41 14.54 4.65 5.87
C GLU A 41 15.80 5.05 5.09
N ALA A 42 15.95 4.57 3.85
CA ALA A 42 17.06 4.93 2.99
C ALA A 42 17.06 6.42 2.63
N LEU A 43 15.89 7.05 2.45
CA LEU A 43 15.79 8.49 2.18
C LEU A 43 16.26 9.33 3.38
N PHE A 44 15.96 8.89 4.61
CA PHE A 44 16.33 9.61 5.83
C PHE A 44 17.74 9.27 6.38
N LYS A 45 18.44 8.30 5.80
CA LYS A 45 19.79 7.90 6.25
C LYS A 45 20.89 8.94 6.02
N LYS A 46 20.62 10.07 5.37
CA LYS A 46 21.57 11.19 5.19
C LYS A 46 21.35 12.30 6.22
N GLU A 47 21.81 12.07 7.45
CA GLU A 47 22.16 13.14 8.40
C GLU A 47 23.03 12.69 9.59
N PHE A 48 23.47 11.41 9.64
CA PHE A 48 24.31 10.89 10.73
C PHE A 48 25.55 10.11 10.25
N LEU A 49 26.27 10.66 9.26
CA LEU A 49 27.70 10.38 9.03
C LEU A 49 28.43 11.68 8.68
#